data_AF-A0A239QJY4-F1
#
_entry.id   AF-A0A239QJY4-F1
#
_cell.length_a   1.000
_cell.length_b   1.000
_cell.length_c   1.000
_cell.angle_alpha   90.00
_cell.angle_beta   90.00
_cell.angle_gamma   90.00
#
_symmetry.space_group_name_H-M   'P 1'
#
loop_
_entity.id
_entity.type
_entity.pdbx_description
1 polymer ?
#
loop_
_entity_poly.entity_id
_entity_poly.type
_entity_poly.pdbx_seq_one_letter_code
_entity_poly.pdbx_strand_id
1 'polypeptide(L)'
;MKTNKDSLRSAMDRRLSFLDELPSCRAGLYQRIAQEEAPVMKKKLSVGLVFAIVLVLLTVAALAAGLLISPRVSASRTADIALKDQYGITEEMQTFFYREEEPLEDGSFRVTYTGVYGLDYVLGTYTALVKDGKAEITWSREGADVSGGYEADAWGAEQLKQMMTDAAKDNKLSYTQKAADIAEKHTGQEYDIPSETPEAVPDDLPEDHELTQDDIDRLNQREGEKTSALEARKLSEDEMIAIGREFIISSYGLNEEQISRLELYTNRGPTMELLALIGITEVPEQNPNEWYETIKGIPCFEVEYLLYSEGGDENRTEKDGYYIVYVNVETGAVEQFEYNSALGGWG
;
A
#
# COMPACT_ATOMS: atom_id res chain seq x y z
N MET A 1 52.87 37.15 37.02
CA MET A 1 51.84 36.11 37.13
C MET A 1 52.34 34.85 36.42
N LYS A 2 52.78 33.85 37.18
CA LYS A 2 53.17 32.50 36.71
C LYS A 2 53.17 31.58 37.93
N THR A 3 52.05 30.94 38.24
CA THR A 3 51.96 29.84 39.23
C THR A 3 50.55 29.23 39.21
N ASN A 4 50.42 28.09 38.52
CA ASN A 4 49.32 27.13 38.69
C ASN A 4 49.73 25.76 38.10
N LYS A 5 50.59 25.75 37.07
CA LYS A 5 51.05 24.52 36.40
C LYS A 5 52.06 23.68 37.21
N ASP A 6 52.91 24.33 38.00
CA ASP A 6 53.97 23.63 38.76
C ASP A 6 53.42 22.91 40.01
N SER A 7 52.34 23.44 40.60
CA SER A 7 51.63 22.79 41.71
C SER A 7 50.91 21.51 41.29
N LEU A 8 50.37 21.47 40.07
CA LEU A 8 49.67 20.30 39.52
C LEU A 8 50.64 19.18 39.14
N ARG A 9 51.80 19.54 38.55
CA ARG A 9 52.87 18.57 38.24
C ARG A 9 53.42 17.90 39.50
N SER A 10 53.71 18.68 40.55
CA SER A 10 54.23 18.13 41.80
C SER A 10 53.23 17.21 42.51
N ALA A 11 51.92 17.49 42.42
CA ALA A 11 50.87 16.63 42.97
C ALA A 11 50.67 15.33 42.17
N MET A 12 50.89 15.35 40.85
CA MET A 12 50.83 14.16 39.98
C MET A 12 52.05 13.26 40.17
N ASP A 13 53.26 13.82 40.21
CA ASP A 13 54.50 13.05 40.37
C ASP A 13 54.53 12.31 41.71
N ARG A 14 53.96 12.92 42.77
CA ARG A 14 53.83 12.30 44.10
C ARG A 14 52.78 11.17 44.17
N ARG A 15 51.83 11.13 43.23
CA ARG A 15 50.86 10.04 43.09
C ARG A 15 51.37 8.91 42.20
N LEU A 16 52.24 9.22 41.23
CA LEU A 16 52.82 8.25 40.30
C LEU A 16 54.07 7.55 40.85
N SER A 17 54.78 8.15 41.82
CA SER A 17 55.93 7.49 42.47
C SER A 17 55.57 6.25 43.28
N PHE A 18 54.30 6.03 43.58
CA PHE A 18 53.81 4.82 44.26
C PHE A 18 53.66 3.62 43.32
N LEU A 19 53.77 3.82 42.00
CA LEU A 19 53.60 2.77 40.98
C LEU A 19 54.93 2.14 40.50
N ASP A 20 56.09 2.68 40.92
CA ASP A 20 57.42 2.24 40.45
C ASP A 20 58.06 1.11 41.30
N GLU A 21 57.46 0.68 42.42
CA GLU A 21 58.07 -0.28 43.36
C GLU A 21 57.44 -1.69 43.42
N LEU A 22 57.02 -2.28 42.29
CA LEU A 22 56.69 -3.73 42.26
C LEU A 22 57.38 -4.49 41.11
N PRO A 23 58.61 -4.99 41.35
CA PRO A 23 59.38 -5.78 40.37
C PRO A 23 58.75 -7.15 40.00
N SER A 24 57.77 -7.63 40.76
CA SER A 24 57.18 -8.97 40.59
C SER A 24 56.08 -9.05 39.52
N CYS A 25 55.55 -7.92 39.04
CA CYS A 25 54.48 -7.88 38.05
C CYS A 25 54.93 -7.68 36.60
N ARG A 26 56.24 -7.51 36.34
CA ARG A 26 56.76 -7.35 34.97
C ARG A 26 56.98 -8.67 34.23
N ALA A 27 57.38 -9.75 34.91
CA ALA A 27 57.70 -11.03 34.25
C ALA A 27 56.45 -11.77 33.73
N GLY A 28 55.32 -11.69 34.45
CA GLY A 28 54.05 -12.31 34.01
C GLY A 28 53.36 -11.57 32.86
N LEU A 29 53.71 -10.29 32.63
CA LEU A 29 53.09 -9.48 31.58
C LEU A 29 53.71 -9.74 30.21
N TYR A 30 55.04 -9.89 30.12
CA TYR A 30 55.71 -10.19 28.84
C TYR A 30 55.40 -11.60 28.33
N GLN A 31 55.15 -12.57 29.22
CA GLN A 31 54.79 -13.93 28.83
C GLN A 31 53.35 -14.02 28.28
N ARG A 32 52.46 -13.07 28.66
CA ARG A 32 51.10 -12.94 28.10
C ARG A 32 51.04 -12.09 26.82
N ILE A 33 52.05 -11.28 26.54
CA ILE A 33 52.13 -10.46 25.32
C ILE A 33 52.82 -11.23 24.18
N ALA A 34 53.68 -12.21 24.49
CA ALA A 34 54.41 -13.00 23.50
C ALA A 34 53.68 -14.27 23.01
N GLN A 35 52.54 -14.64 23.61
CA GLN A 35 51.69 -15.73 23.13
C GLN A 35 50.33 -15.18 22.70
N GLU A 36 50.23 -14.98 21.38
CA GLU A 36 49.02 -14.88 20.54
C GLU A 36 48.32 -13.50 20.41
N GLU A 37 48.48 -12.92 19.22
CA GLU A 37 47.85 -11.69 18.75
C GLU A 37 46.34 -11.88 18.44
N ALA A 38 45.53 -10.91 18.91
CA ALA A 38 44.19 -10.48 18.45
C ALA A 38 42.96 -11.43 18.66
N PRO A 39 41.81 -10.92 19.15
CA PRO A 39 41.05 -9.88 18.44
C PRO A 39 40.52 -8.74 19.32
N VAL A 40 40.52 -7.54 18.73
CA VAL A 40 39.67 -6.40 19.11
C VAL A 40 38.25 -6.91 19.36
N MET A 41 37.71 -6.74 20.57
CA MET A 41 36.31 -7.06 20.87
C MET A 41 35.39 -6.09 20.09
N LYS A 42 35.12 -6.40 18.83
CA LYS A 42 33.88 -5.98 18.16
C LYS A 42 32.78 -6.69 18.93
N LYS A 43 32.05 -5.97 19.79
CA LYS A 43 30.83 -6.51 20.40
C LYS A 43 29.85 -6.77 19.26
N LYS A 44 29.91 -7.97 18.70
CA LYS A 44 28.90 -8.47 17.77
C LYS A 44 27.63 -8.52 18.58
N LEU A 45 26.67 -7.66 18.27
CA LEU A 45 25.29 -7.87 18.71
C LEU A 45 24.97 -9.32 18.35
N SER A 46 24.60 -10.12 19.36
CA SER A 46 24.17 -11.48 19.12
C SER A 46 23.07 -11.42 18.08
N VAL A 47 23.13 -12.28 17.06
CA VAL A 47 22.05 -12.41 16.06
C VAL A 47 20.71 -12.56 16.78
N GLY A 48 20.67 -13.22 17.93
CA GLY A 48 19.47 -13.33 18.76
C GLY A 48 18.98 -12.02 19.40
N LEU A 49 19.86 -11.06 19.70
CA LEU A 49 19.45 -9.73 20.19
C LEU A 49 18.95 -8.85 19.04
N VAL A 50 19.56 -8.95 17.85
CA VAL A 50 19.04 -8.28 16.64
C VAL A 50 17.67 -8.85 16.29
N PHE A 51 17.52 -10.17 16.28
CA PHE A 51 16.23 -10.83 16.08
C PHE A 51 15.21 -10.42 17.16
N ALA A 52 15.59 -10.34 18.44
CA ALA A 52 14.68 -9.91 19.50
C ALA A 52 14.26 -8.45 19.36
N ILE A 53 15.15 -7.54 18.95
CA ILE A 53 14.81 -6.13 18.69
C ILE A 53 13.92 -6.02 17.46
N VAL A 54 14.21 -6.76 16.38
CA VAL A 54 13.35 -6.84 15.19
C VAL A 54 11.98 -7.44 15.56
N LEU A 55 11.91 -8.48 16.39
CA LEU A 55 10.65 -9.07 16.84
C LEU A 55 9.85 -8.08 17.71
N VAL A 56 10.50 -7.34 18.60
CA VAL A 56 9.82 -6.30 19.40
C VAL A 56 9.33 -5.18 18.50
N LEU A 57 10.13 -4.72 17.52
CA LEU A 57 9.70 -3.72 16.53
C LEU A 57 8.51 -4.23 15.68
N LEU A 58 8.52 -5.49 15.25
CA LEU A 58 7.41 -6.11 14.52
C LEU A 58 6.15 -6.25 15.39
N THR A 59 6.28 -6.61 16.67
CA THR A 59 5.11 -6.69 17.58
C THR A 59 4.51 -5.32 17.92
N VAL A 60 5.34 -4.26 17.98
CA VAL A 60 4.86 -2.90 18.15
C VAL A 60 4.22 -2.38 16.86
N ALA A 61 4.78 -2.73 15.69
CA ALA A 61 4.20 -2.39 14.39
C ALA A 61 2.83 -3.05 14.16
N ALA A 62 2.67 -4.34 14.50
CA ALA A 62 1.39 -5.05 14.37
C ALA A 62 0.30 -4.53 15.34
N LEU A 63 0.67 -4.15 16.58
CA LEU A 63 -0.25 -3.51 17.52
C LEU A 63 -0.59 -2.07 17.11
N ALA A 64 0.37 -1.36 16.50
CA ALA A 64 0.15 -0.01 15.96
C ALA A 64 -0.74 -0.02 14.71
N ALA A 65 -0.61 -0.98 13.81
CA ALA A 65 -1.45 -1.10 12.60
C ALA A 65 -2.93 -1.36 12.92
N GLY A 66 -3.25 -2.04 14.03
CA GLY A 66 -4.64 -2.16 14.52
C GLY A 66 -5.18 -0.92 15.24
N LEU A 67 -4.32 -0.01 15.70
CA LEU A 67 -4.65 1.22 16.45
C LEU A 67 -4.58 2.50 15.60
N LEU A 68 -3.98 2.42 14.41
CA LEU A 68 -3.75 3.52 13.49
C LEU A 68 -4.51 3.28 12.17
N ILE A 69 -5.79 2.89 12.24
CA ILE A 69 -6.68 2.97 11.07
C ILE A 69 -7.67 4.10 11.30
N SER A 70 -7.95 4.87 10.26
CA SER A 70 -8.95 5.93 10.33
C SER A 70 -10.35 5.35 10.55
N PRO A 71 -11.30 6.12 11.11
CA PRO A 71 -12.69 5.71 11.21
C PRO A 71 -13.30 5.32 9.84
N ARG A 72 -12.85 5.96 8.76
CA ARG A 72 -13.23 5.63 7.38
C ARG A 72 -12.77 4.23 7.01
N VAL A 73 -11.49 3.92 7.21
CA VAL A 73 -10.94 2.58 6.91
C VAL A 73 -11.61 1.51 7.76
N SER A 74 -11.89 1.79 9.03
CA SER A 74 -12.68 0.89 9.87
C SER A 74 -14.10 0.68 9.32
N ALA A 75 -14.71 1.72 8.75
CA ALA A 75 -16.04 1.62 8.15
C ALA A 75 -16.01 0.78 6.87
N SER A 76 -15.07 1.03 5.96
CA SER A 76 -14.91 0.25 4.71
C SER A 76 -14.75 -1.24 5.02
N ARG A 77 -13.87 -1.60 5.96
CA ARG A 77 -13.67 -3.01 6.37
C ARG A 77 -14.94 -3.64 6.93
N THR A 78 -15.71 -2.89 7.71
CA THR A 78 -16.98 -3.39 8.26
C THR A 78 -18.02 -3.58 7.16
N ALA A 79 -18.04 -2.70 6.17
CA ALA A 79 -18.89 -2.83 4.98
C ALA A 79 -18.48 -4.01 4.10
N ASP A 80 -17.17 -4.23 3.88
CA ASP A 80 -16.63 -5.35 3.11
C ASP A 80 -17.04 -6.71 3.72
N ILE A 81 -16.96 -6.82 5.06
CA ILE A 81 -17.43 -8.01 5.80
C ILE A 81 -18.93 -8.22 5.58
N ALA A 82 -19.75 -7.18 5.71
CA ALA A 82 -21.20 -7.30 5.52
C ALA A 82 -21.58 -7.65 4.07
N LEU A 83 -20.86 -7.09 3.10
CA LEU A 83 -21.03 -7.38 1.67
C LEU A 83 -20.77 -8.87 1.38
N LYS A 84 -19.68 -9.41 1.93
CA LYS A 84 -19.36 -10.84 1.86
C LYS A 84 -20.38 -11.71 2.59
N ASP A 85 -20.71 -11.37 3.83
CA ASP A 85 -21.58 -12.20 4.68
C ASP A 85 -23.02 -12.27 4.15
N GLN A 86 -23.55 -11.17 3.61
CA GLN A 86 -24.93 -11.10 3.12
C GLN A 86 -25.08 -11.50 1.65
N TYR A 87 -24.17 -11.06 0.78
CA TYR A 87 -24.30 -11.24 -0.67
C TYR A 87 -23.26 -12.19 -1.28
N GLY A 88 -22.30 -12.69 -0.50
CA GLY A 88 -21.26 -13.61 -0.98
C GLY A 88 -20.20 -12.95 -1.86
N ILE A 89 -20.17 -11.62 -1.92
CA ILE A 89 -19.21 -10.86 -2.73
C ILE A 89 -17.90 -10.73 -1.94
N THR A 90 -16.86 -11.40 -2.42
CA THR A 90 -15.55 -11.46 -1.75
C THR A 90 -14.68 -10.24 -2.09
N GLU A 91 -13.59 -10.05 -1.35
CA GLU A 91 -12.62 -8.96 -1.58
C GLU A 91 -12.08 -8.96 -3.02
N GLU A 92 -11.85 -10.13 -3.61
CA GLU A 92 -11.38 -10.25 -5.00
C GLU A 92 -12.42 -9.80 -6.02
N MET A 93 -13.71 -10.02 -5.73
CA MET A 93 -14.80 -9.57 -6.59
C MET A 93 -15.02 -8.05 -6.51
N GLN A 94 -14.52 -7.39 -5.46
CA GLN A 94 -14.67 -5.94 -5.30
C GLN A 94 -13.89 -5.15 -6.36
N THR A 95 -12.96 -5.78 -7.09
CA THR A 95 -12.27 -5.17 -8.24
C THR A 95 -13.22 -4.64 -9.33
N PHE A 96 -14.46 -5.11 -9.37
CA PHE A 96 -15.49 -4.65 -10.32
C PHE A 96 -16.35 -3.50 -9.76
N PHE A 97 -15.97 -2.93 -8.62
CA PHE A 97 -16.70 -1.85 -7.99
C PHE A 97 -15.77 -0.68 -7.66
N TYR A 98 -16.27 0.53 -7.88
CA TYR A 98 -15.78 1.73 -7.24
C TYR A 98 -16.41 1.83 -5.84
N ARG A 99 -15.58 2.03 -4.82
CA ARG A 99 -16.02 2.20 -3.43
C ARG A 99 -15.92 3.67 -3.03
N GLU A 100 -16.99 4.19 -2.43
CA GLU A 100 -17.01 5.54 -1.87
C GLU A 100 -17.46 5.51 -0.40
N GLU A 101 -16.73 6.21 0.46
CA GLU A 101 -17.10 6.41 1.85
C GLU A 101 -17.50 7.86 2.15
N GLU A 102 -18.76 8.03 2.54
CA GLU A 102 -19.34 9.31 2.94
C GLU A 102 -19.57 9.33 4.46
N PRO A 103 -18.92 10.24 5.22
CA PRO A 103 -19.24 10.44 6.63
C PRO A 103 -20.62 11.10 6.78
N LEU A 104 -21.41 10.63 7.74
CA LEU A 104 -22.74 11.16 8.06
C LEU A 104 -22.68 12.06 9.31
N GLU A 105 -23.69 12.92 9.48
CA GLU A 105 -23.72 13.92 10.56
C GLU A 105 -23.68 13.32 11.97
N ASP A 106 -24.13 12.08 12.15
CA ASP A 106 -24.16 11.39 13.43
C ASP A 106 -22.88 10.60 13.75
N GLY A 107 -21.83 10.77 12.92
CA GLY A 107 -20.55 10.07 13.05
C GLY A 107 -20.52 8.66 12.48
N SER A 108 -21.62 8.19 11.86
CA SER A 108 -21.64 6.97 11.06
C SER A 108 -21.09 7.20 9.65
N PHE A 109 -20.91 6.12 8.89
CA PHE A 109 -20.47 6.19 7.49
C PHE A 109 -21.49 5.51 6.58
N ARG A 110 -21.71 6.08 5.39
CA ARG A 110 -22.29 5.38 4.25
C ARG A 110 -21.16 4.90 3.35
N VAL A 111 -21.11 3.62 3.07
CA VAL A 111 -20.17 3.03 2.11
C VAL A 111 -20.96 2.50 0.92
N THR A 112 -20.65 2.98 -0.28
CA THR A 112 -21.32 2.55 -1.51
C THR A 112 -20.34 1.80 -2.40
N TYR A 113 -20.84 0.75 -3.08
CA TYR A 113 -20.13 0.00 -4.09
C TYR A 113 -20.92 0.08 -5.38
N THR A 114 -20.32 0.69 -6.41
CA THR A 114 -20.94 0.92 -7.72
C THR A 114 -20.12 0.25 -8.80
N GLY A 115 -20.75 -0.47 -9.72
CA GLY A 115 -20.04 -1.16 -10.80
C GLY A 115 -19.16 -0.23 -11.64
N VAL A 116 -17.92 -0.61 -11.91
CA VAL A 116 -17.01 0.10 -12.83
C VAL A 116 -17.32 -0.24 -14.29
N TYR A 117 -16.72 0.47 -15.24
CA TYR A 117 -16.75 0.10 -16.67
C TYR A 117 -18.15 -0.22 -17.25
N GLY A 118 -19.16 0.57 -16.86
CA GLY A 118 -20.53 0.42 -17.32
C GLY A 118 -21.31 -0.73 -16.67
N LEU A 119 -20.80 -1.32 -15.59
CA LEU A 119 -21.45 -2.42 -14.87
C LEU A 119 -22.50 -1.95 -13.85
N ASP A 120 -22.59 -0.65 -13.57
CA ASP A 120 -23.46 -0.05 -12.55
C ASP A 120 -24.93 -0.43 -12.74
N TYR A 121 -25.41 -0.54 -13.98
CA TYR A 121 -26.76 -1.01 -14.25
C TYR A 121 -26.97 -2.45 -13.76
N VAL A 122 -26.18 -3.41 -14.26
CA VAL A 122 -26.39 -4.84 -14.00
C VAL A 122 -26.00 -5.24 -12.58
N LEU A 123 -24.93 -4.67 -12.03
CA LEU A 123 -24.49 -4.94 -10.66
C LEU A 123 -25.31 -4.17 -9.63
N GLY A 124 -26.00 -3.10 -10.03
CA GLY A 124 -26.65 -2.19 -9.11
C GLY A 124 -25.66 -1.51 -8.16
N THR A 125 -26.19 -0.99 -7.06
CA THR A 125 -25.40 -0.32 -6.02
C THR A 125 -25.63 -1.06 -4.71
N TYR A 126 -24.55 -1.48 -4.07
CA TYR A 126 -24.58 -1.95 -2.68
C TYR A 126 -24.32 -0.76 -1.77
N THR A 127 -25.17 -0.56 -0.77
CA THR A 127 -25.04 0.53 0.20
C THR A 127 -25.03 -0.04 1.60
N ALA A 128 -23.91 0.17 2.31
CA ALA A 128 -23.75 -0.19 3.71
C ALA A 128 -23.84 1.08 4.58
N LEU A 129 -24.70 1.05 5.59
CA LEU A 129 -24.73 2.04 6.67
C LEU A 129 -23.96 1.48 7.86
N VAL A 130 -22.80 2.07 8.15
CA VAL A 130 -21.86 1.58 9.15
C VAL A 130 -21.89 2.45 10.40
N LYS A 131 -22.27 1.86 11.52
CA LYS A 131 -22.37 2.52 12.82
C LYS A 131 -21.94 1.58 13.94
N ASP A 132 -21.15 2.10 14.87
CA ASP A 132 -20.67 1.36 16.06
C ASP A 132 -20.03 -0.01 15.71
N GLY A 133 -19.25 -0.04 14.62
CA GLY A 133 -18.56 -1.26 14.15
C GLY A 133 -19.50 -2.33 13.57
N LYS A 134 -20.71 -1.95 13.18
CA LYS A 134 -21.69 -2.83 12.52
C LYS A 134 -22.16 -2.18 11.22
N ALA A 135 -22.45 -2.99 10.22
CA ALA A 135 -23.01 -2.53 8.95
C ALA A 135 -24.38 -3.17 8.71
N GLU A 136 -25.34 -2.36 8.27
CA GLU A 136 -26.55 -2.81 7.60
C GLU A 136 -26.36 -2.56 6.10
N ILE A 137 -26.43 -3.62 5.29
CA ILE A 137 -26.18 -3.52 3.85
C ILE A 137 -27.44 -3.84 3.05
N THR A 138 -27.64 -3.06 1.99
CA THR A 138 -28.77 -3.20 1.05
C THR A 138 -28.26 -3.15 -0.38
N TRP A 139 -29.01 -3.76 -1.29
CA TRP A 139 -28.70 -3.74 -2.72
C TRP A 139 -29.83 -3.09 -3.51
N SER A 140 -29.51 -2.23 -4.48
CA SER A 140 -30.51 -1.52 -5.27
C SER A 140 -31.37 -2.44 -6.17
N ARG A 141 -30.92 -3.68 -6.40
CA ARG A 141 -31.65 -4.71 -7.16
C ARG A 141 -32.20 -5.82 -6.24
N GLU A 142 -32.46 -5.53 -4.97
CA GLU A 142 -32.97 -6.52 -4.02
C GLU A 142 -34.20 -7.27 -4.57
N GLY A 143 -34.16 -8.61 -4.54
CA GLY A 143 -35.22 -9.47 -5.06
C GLY A 143 -35.24 -9.66 -6.58
N ALA A 144 -34.29 -9.08 -7.33
CA ALA A 144 -34.13 -9.37 -8.75
C ALA A 144 -33.71 -10.84 -8.98
N ASP A 145 -34.13 -11.41 -10.12
CA ASP A 145 -33.69 -12.74 -10.53
C ASP A 145 -32.28 -12.67 -11.10
N VAL A 146 -31.33 -13.28 -10.39
CA VAL A 146 -29.92 -13.39 -10.79
C VAL A 146 -29.61 -14.73 -11.47
N SER A 147 -30.62 -15.54 -11.78
CA SER A 147 -30.42 -16.82 -12.46
C SER A 147 -30.21 -16.64 -13.96
N GLY A 148 -29.36 -17.49 -14.58
CA GLY A 148 -29.12 -17.46 -16.03
C GLY A 148 -27.78 -16.86 -16.48
N GLY A 149 -26.84 -16.62 -15.56
CA GLY A 149 -25.50 -16.10 -15.91
C GLY A 149 -25.58 -14.65 -16.40
N TYR A 150 -24.81 -14.31 -17.44
CA TYR A 150 -24.81 -12.95 -18.01
C TYR A 150 -26.05 -12.57 -18.82
N GLU A 151 -27.02 -13.47 -18.98
CA GLU A 151 -28.30 -13.14 -19.63
C GLU A 151 -29.35 -12.66 -18.62
N ALA A 152 -29.01 -12.68 -17.32
CA ALA A 152 -29.86 -12.16 -16.26
C ALA A 152 -29.91 -10.63 -16.27
N ASP A 153 -31.07 -10.05 -15.93
CA ASP A 153 -31.24 -8.59 -15.88
C ASP A 153 -30.51 -7.92 -14.71
N ALA A 154 -30.13 -8.70 -13.68
CA ALA A 154 -29.32 -8.27 -12.54
C ALA A 154 -28.24 -9.32 -12.22
N TRP A 155 -27.05 -8.87 -11.84
CA TRP A 155 -25.88 -9.70 -11.65
C TRP A 155 -25.44 -9.71 -10.19
N GLY A 156 -25.28 -10.91 -9.63
CA GLY A 156 -24.85 -11.13 -8.24
C GLY A 156 -23.50 -11.84 -8.15
N ALA A 157 -23.22 -12.46 -7.00
CA ALA A 157 -21.94 -13.11 -6.72
C ALA A 157 -21.55 -14.21 -7.73
N GLU A 158 -22.52 -14.96 -8.29
CA GLU A 158 -22.23 -15.99 -9.29
C GLU A 158 -21.72 -15.38 -10.60
N GLN A 159 -22.31 -14.28 -11.07
CA GLN A 159 -21.83 -13.54 -12.24
C GLN A 159 -20.47 -12.91 -11.97
N LEU A 160 -20.25 -12.30 -10.80
CA LEU A 160 -18.94 -11.74 -10.43
C LEU A 160 -17.86 -12.83 -10.43
N LYS A 161 -18.16 -14.02 -9.92
CA LYS A 161 -17.26 -15.17 -9.97
C LYS A 161 -16.96 -15.64 -11.40
N GLN A 162 -17.97 -15.60 -12.26
CA GLN A 162 -17.79 -15.87 -13.69
C GLN A 162 -16.90 -14.82 -14.33
N MET A 163 -17.07 -13.52 -14.00
CA MET A 163 -16.24 -12.43 -14.52
C MET A 163 -14.79 -12.60 -14.11
N MET A 164 -14.52 -12.96 -12.86
CA MET A 164 -13.17 -13.30 -12.39
C MET A 164 -12.54 -14.43 -13.22
N THR A 165 -13.32 -15.46 -13.54
CA THR A 165 -12.87 -16.62 -14.32
C THR A 165 -12.59 -16.24 -15.78
N ASP A 166 -13.44 -15.41 -16.37
CA ASP A 166 -13.33 -14.99 -17.76
C ASP A 166 -12.16 -14.00 -17.94
N ALA A 167 -12.03 -13.04 -17.02
CA ALA A 167 -10.91 -12.10 -16.98
C ALA A 167 -9.56 -12.83 -16.86
N ALA A 168 -9.47 -13.85 -16.01
CA ALA A 168 -8.24 -14.61 -15.81
C ALA A 168 -7.82 -15.46 -17.03
N LYS A 169 -8.75 -15.85 -17.90
CA LYS A 169 -8.46 -16.72 -19.06
C LYS A 169 -8.01 -15.96 -20.30
N ASP A 170 -8.67 -14.85 -20.60
CA ASP A 170 -8.54 -14.19 -21.91
C ASP A 170 -8.20 -12.69 -21.83
N ASN A 171 -8.10 -12.09 -20.64
CA ASN A 171 -8.07 -10.63 -20.44
C ASN A 171 -9.15 -9.88 -21.25
N LYS A 172 -10.25 -10.56 -21.56
CA LYS A 172 -11.36 -10.04 -22.33
C LYS A 172 -12.45 -9.59 -21.39
N LEU A 173 -12.76 -8.31 -21.45
CA LEU A 173 -13.90 -7.71 -20.77
C LEU A 173 -15.23 -8.04 -21.47
N SER A 174 -15.38 -9.22 -22.06
CA SER A 174 -16.55 -9.58 -22.90
C SER A 174 -17.91 -9.50 -22.18
N TYR A 175 -17.89 -9.46 -20.85
CA TYR A 175 -19.06 -9.20 -20.02
C TYR A 175 -19.51 -7.73 -20.06
N THR A 176 -18.65 -6.75 -20.35
CA THR A 176 -19.03 -5.32 -20.40
C THR A 176 -19.99 -5.05 -21.56
N GLN A 177 -19.77 -5.66 -22.72
CA GLN A 177 -20.72 -5.58 -23.85
C GLN A 177 -22.07 -6.17 -23.47
N LYS A 178 -22.10 -7.33 -22.78
CA LYS A 178 -23.36 -7.93 -22.32
C LYS A 178 -24.07 -7.04 -21.30
N ALA A 179 -23.32 -6.43 -20.38
CA ALA A 179 -23.86 -5.49 -19.42
C ALA A 179 -24.48 -4.27 -20.09
N ALA A 180 -23.79 -3.70 -21.09
CA ALA A 180 -24.28 -2.59 -21.89
C ALA A 180 -25.53 -2.94 -22.70
N ASP A 181 -25.56 -4.10 -23.37
CA ASP A 181 -26.73 -4.58 -24.11
C ASP A 181 -27.96 -4.71 -23.19
N ILE A 182 -27.76 -5.22 -21.96
CA ILE A 182 -28.82 -5.31 -20.95
C ILE A 182 -29.26 -3.91 -20.49
N ALA A 183 -28.30 -3.02 -20.22
CA ALA A 183 -28.59 -1.66 -19.80
C ALA A 183 -29.41 -0.93 -20.87
N GLU A 184 -28.95 -0.91 -22.12
CA GLU A 184 -29.60 -0.26 -23.25
C GLU A 184 -31.02 -0.81 -23.47
N LYS A 185 -31.19 -2.14 -23.41
CA LYS A 185 -32.51 -2.78 -23.53
C LYS A 185 -33.53 -2.24 -22.53
N HIS A 186 -33.10 -1.84 -21.33
CA HIS A 186 -33.98 -1.39 -20.26
C HIS A 186 -34.09 0.13 -20.12
N THR A 187 -33.01 0.86 -20.38
CA THR A 187 -32.95 2.32 -20.23
C THR A 187 -33.28 3.04 -21.54
N GLY A 188 -33.10 2.38 -22.68
CA GLY A 188 -33.15 2.98 -24.01
C GLY A 188 -32.01 3.96 -24.28
N GLN A 189 -30.97 3.95 -23.42
CA GLN A 189 -29.78 4.77 -23.56
C GLN A 189 -28.62 3.89 -24.00
N GLU A 190 -27.92 4.32 -25.05
CA GLU A 190 -26.65 3.72 -25.45
C GLU A 190 -25.66 3.86 -24.28
N TYR A 191 -25.10 2.73 -23.86
CA TYR A 191 -24.14 2.68 -22.77
C TYR A 191 -22.74 2.71 -23.34
N ASP A 192 -21.93 3.68 -22.90
CA ASP A 192 -20.55 3.80 -23.35
C ASP A 192 -19.72 2.69 -22.71
N ILE A 193 -19.23 1.77 -23.54
CA ILE A 193 -18.35 0.69 -23.10
C ILE A 193 -16.92 1.22 -23.27
N PRO A 194 -16.11 1.29 -22.20
CA PRO A 194 -14.69 1.55 -22.36
C PRO A 194 -14.10 0.51 -23.32
N SER A 195 -13.48 0.95 -24.40
CA SER A 195 -13.00 0.05 -25.46
C SER A 195 -12.10 -1.06 -24.90
N GLU A 196 -12.31 -2.31 -25.35
CA GLU A 196 -11.59 -3.52 -24.86
C GLU A 196 -10.07 -3.49 -25.11
N THR A 197 -9.62 -2.55 -25.92
CA THR A 197 -8.23 -2.13 -26.02
C THR A 197 -8.16 -0.76 -25.40
N PRO A 198 -7.17 -0.39 -24.54
CA PRO A 198 -6.73 1.00 -24.57
C PRO A 198 -6.51 1.23 -26.05
N GLU A 199 -7.34 2.05 -26.71
CA GLU A 199 -7.14 2.36 -28.11
C GLU A 199 -5.65 2.64 -28.17
N ALA A 200 -4.94 1.87 -29.00
CA ALA A 200 -3.59 2.26 -29.36
C ALA A 200 -3.75 3.74 -29.61
N VAL A 201 -3.12 4.52 -28.72
CA VAL A 201 -3.15 5.98 -28.68
C VAL A 201 -3.49 6.41 -30.09
N PRO A 202 -4.70 6.95 -30.38
CA PRO A 202 -5.18 7.04 -31.74
C PRO A 202 -4.00 7.46 -32.61
N ASP A 203 -3.75 6.79 -33.74
CA ASP A 203 -2.62 7.20 -34.62
C ASP A 203 -2.74 8.70 -35.00
N ASP A 204 -3.94 9.27 -34.81
CA ASP A 204 -4.27 10.69 -34.75
C ASP A 204 -4.68 11.16 -33.33
N LEU A 205 -3.89 10.91 -32.28
CA LEU A 205 -3.79 11.91 -31.22
C LEU A 205 -3.33 13.16 -31.97
N PRO A 206 -4.03 14.30 -31.83
CA PRO A 206 -3.43 15.55 -32.25
C PRO A 206 -2.05 15.56 -31.59
N GLU A 207 -0.97 15.61 -32.38
CA GLU A 207 0.42 15.78 -31.87
C GLU A 207 0.54 17.05 -31.00
N ASP A 208 -0.54 17.83 -30.92
CA ASP A 208 -0.76 19.09 -30.26
C ASP A 208 -2.06 19.13 -29.42
N HIS A 209 -2.40 18.09 -28.63
CA HIS A 209 -3.37 18.30 -27.55
C HIS A 209 -2.76 19.26 -26.52
N GLU A 210 -2.82 20.56 -26.81
CA GLU A 210 -2.32 21.62 -25.95
C GLU A 210 -3.11 21.53 -24.64
N LEU A 211 -2.39 21.30 -23.54
CA LEU A 211 -2.95 21.40 -22.20
C LEU A 211 -3.62 22.77 -22.08
N THR A 212 -4.90 22.79 -21.72
CA THR A 212 -5.58 24.04 -21.44
C THR A 212 -4.94 24.70 -20.20
N GLN A 213 -5.14 26.00 -20.04
CA GLN A 213 -4.67 26.67 -18.82
C GLN A 213 -5.29 26.04 -17.56
N ASP A 214 -6.53 25.56 -17.64
CA ASP A 214 -7.21 24.84 -16.56
C ASP A 214 -6.53 23.49 -16.27
N ASP A 215 -6.05 22.77 -17.30
CA ASP A 215 -5.26 21.54 -17.11
C ASP A 215 -3.94 21.84 -16.39
N ILE A 216 -3.23 22.87 -16.83
CA ILE A 216 -1.97 23.31 -16.24
C ILE A 216 -2.18 23.73 -14.78
N ASP A 217 -3.22 24.50 -14.50
CA ASP A 217 -3.54 24.96 -13.14
C ASP A 217 -3.89 23.79 -12.22
N ARG A 218 -4.65 22.79 -12.72
CA ARG A 218 -4.93 21.54 -11.97
C ARG A 218 -3.68 20.72 -11.69
N LEU A 219 -2.79 20.57 -12.66
CA LEU A 219 -1.52 19.85 -12.48
C LEU A 219 -0.61 20.56 -11.47
N ASN A 220 -0.47 21.88 -11.57
CA ASN A 220 0.30 22.69 -10.63
C ASN A 220 -0.28 22.63 -9.21
N GLN A 221 -1.62 22.66 -9.08
CA GLN A 221 -2.28 22.49 -7.79
C GLN A 221 -1.95 21.12 -7.19
N ARG A 222 -2.09 20.04 -7.96
CA ARG A 222 -1.78 18.68 -7.51
C ARG A 222 -0.32 18.57 -7.04
N GLU A 223 0.63 19.07 -7.83
CA GLU A 223 2.05 19.08 -7.44
C GLU A 223 2.33 19.92 -6.18
N GLY A 224 1.61 21.03 -6.02
CA GLY A 224 1.65 21.84 -4.79
C GLY A 224 1.14 21.07 -3.56
N GLU A 225 0.07 20.29 -3.72
CA GLU A 225 -0.48 19.42 -2.67
C GLU A 225 0.48 18.28 -2.33
N LYS A 226 1.11 17.62 -3.31
CA LYS A 226 2.14 16.60 -3.09
C LYS A 226 3.32 17.15 -2.30
N THR A 227 3.79 18.34 -2.69
CA THR A 227 4.89 19.04 -2.00
C THR A 227 4.51 19.39 -0.56
N SER A 228 3.29 19.90 -0.35
CA SER A 228 2.79 20.23 0.99
C SER A 228 2.67 18.99 1.88
N ALA A 229 2.23 17.85 1.33
CA ALA A 229 2.17 16.58 2.04
C ALA A 229 3.57 16.08 2.42
N LEU A 230 4.55 16.16 1.50
CA LEU A 230 5.95 15.84 1.79
C LEU A 230 6.52 16.72 2.92
N GLU A 231 6.26 18.03 2.90
CA GLU A 231 6.73 18.96 3.92
C GLU A 231 6.08 18.74 5.30
N ALA A 232 4.84 18.24 5.32
CA ALA A 232 4.11 17.93 6.56
C ALA A 232 4.63 16.68 7.28
N ARG A 233 5.44 15.84 6.63
CA ARG A 233 5.82 14.52 7.16
C ARG A 233 6.51 14.60 8.53
N LYS A 234 6.11 13.69 9.42
CA LYS A 234 6.75 13.44 10.73
C LYS A 234 7.34 12.04 10.82
N LEU A 235 6.98 11.17 9.88
CA LEU A 235 7.49 9.82 9.72
C LEU A 235 8.45 9.76 8.54
N SER A 236 9.39 8.82 8.61
CA SER A 236 10.21 8.42 7.47
C SER A 236 9.43 7.55 6.50
N GLU A 237 9.87 7.49 5.23
CA GLU A 237 9.28 6.61 4.22
C GLU A 237 9.36 5.14 4.63
N ASP A 238 10.49 4.70 5.20
CA ASP A 238 10.66 3.33 5.69
C ASP A 238 9.62 2.96 6.77
N GLU A 239 9.27 3.91 7.66
CA GLU A 239 8.23 3.71 8.67
C GLU A 239 6.84 3.58 8.02
N MET A 240 6.52 4.44 7.05
CA MET A 240 5.22 4.41 6.35
C MET A 240 5.09 3.15 5.47
N ILE A 241 6.16 2.74 4.80
CA ILE A 241 6.25 1.49 4.04
C ILE A 241 5.96 0.30 4.97
N ALA A 242 6.61 0.25 6.14
CA ALA A 242 6.38 -0.82 7.11
C ALA A 242 4.91 -0.85 7.62
N ILE A 243 4.32 0.33 7.88
CA ILE A 243 2.90 0.44 8.26
C ILE A 243 2.00 -0.11 7.16
N GLY A 244 2.18 0.32 5.91
CA GLY A 244 1.40 -0.16 4.77
C GLY A 244 1.51 -1.67 4.59
N ARG A 245 2.72 -2.22 4.74
CA ARG A 245 2.97 -3.66 4.67
C ARG A 245 2.19 -4.45 5.72
N GLU A 246 2.30 -4.05 6.99
CA GLU A 246 1.63 -4.74 8.10
C GLU A 246 0.11 -4.60 8.01
N PHE A 247 -0.38 -3.45 7.53
CA PHE A 247 -1.78 -3.26 7.23
C PHE A 247 -2.29 -4.26 6.20
N ILE A 248 -1.56 -4.46 5.08
CA ILE A 248 -1.94 -5.44 4.05
C ILE A 248 -1.93 -6.86 4.62
N ILE A 249 -0.86 -7.27 5.30
CA ILE A 249 -0.73 -8.62 5.87
C ILE A 249 -1.92 -8.93 6.78
N SER A 250 -2.23 -8.00 7.69
CA SER A 250 -3.27 -8.18 8.70
C SER A 250 -4.69 -8.06 8.14
N SER A 251 -4.91 -7.17 7.18
CA SER A 251 -6.24 -6.94 6.60
C SER A 251 -6.67 -8.08 5.70
N TYR A 252 -5.76 -8.58 4.86
CA TYR A 252 -6.05 -9.67 3.91
C TYR A 252 -5.67 -11.05 4.44
N GLY A 253 -5.09 -11.13 5.65
CA GLY A 253 -4.70 -12.39 6.28
C GLY A 253 -3.73 -13.20 5.42
N LEU A 254 -2.69 -12.54 4.90
CA LEU A 254 -1.69 -13.18 4.04
C LEU A 254 -0.91 -14.25 4.81
N ASN A 255 -0.69 -15.41 4.18
CA ASN A 255 0.11 -16.49 4.75
C ASN A 255 1.62 -16.26 4.56
N GLU A 256 2.47 -17.06 5.21
CA GLU A 256 3.95 -16.87 5.16
C GLU A 256 4.51 -16.90 3.73
N GLU A 257 3.95 -17.73 2.86
CA GLU A 257 4.37 -17.85 1.47
C GLU A 257 4.01 -16.59 0.67
N GLN A 258 2.76 -16.11 0.79
CA GLN A 258 2.32 -14.86 0.18
C GLN A 258 3.13 -13.66 0.72
N ILE A 259 3.36 -13.61 2.02
CA ILE A 259 4.20 -12.58 2.65
C ILE A 259 5.60 -12.56 2.01
N SER A 260 6.18 -13.72 1.70
CA SER A 260 7.51 -13.81 1.08
C SER A 260 7.57 -13.31 -0.37
N ARG A 261 6.43 -13.32 -1.08
CA ARG A 261 6.27 -12.83 -2.46
C ARG A 261 5.76 -11.38 -2.55
N LEU A 262 5.34 -10.78 -1.43
CA LEU A 262 4.82 -9.42 -1.42
C LEU A 262 5.97 -8.42 -1.63
N GLU A 263 6.01 -7.82 -2.82
CA GLU A 263 7.05 -6.88 -3.23
C GLU A 263 6.57 -5.43 -3.14
N LEU A 264 7.41 -4.56 -2.57
CA LEU A 264 7.19 -3.11 -2.60
C LEU A 264 7.38 -2.61 -4.03
N TYR A 265 6.36 -1.94 -4.56
CA TYR A 265 6.40 -1.30 -5.87
C TYR A 265 6.75 0.19 -5.79
N THR A 266 6.23 0.90 -4.78
CA THR A 266 6.63 2.29 -4.47
C THR A 266 8.16 2.41 -4.40
N ASN A 267 8.70 3.51 -4.91
CA ASN A 267 10.12 3.87 -4.81
C ASN A 267 11.11 3.07 -5.70
N ARG A 268 10.66 2.18 -6.60
CA ARG A 268 11.61 1.50 -7.52
C ARG A 268 11.86 2.22 -8.83
N GLY A 269 10.92 3.05 -9.31
CA GLY A 269 10.94 3.51 -10.69
C GLY A 269 11.03 2.32 -11.68
N PRO A 270 10.99 2.56 -12.99
CA PRO A 270 11.34 1.51 -13.93
C PRO A 270 12.81 1.11 -13.70
N THR A 271 13.09 -0.20 -13.58
CA THR A 271 14.47 -0.67 -13.47
C THR A 271 15.26 -0.22 -14.71
N MET A 272 16.57 0.01 -14.57
CA MET A 272 17.44 0.33 -15.71
C MET A 272 17.32 -0.68 -16.86
N GLU A 273 16.99 -1.93 -16.53
CA GLU A 273 16.77 -3.02 -17.49
C GLU A 273 15.49 -2.80 -18.32
N LEU A 274 14.42 -2.30 -17.69
CA LEU A 274 13.17 -1.93 -18.35
C LEU A 274 13.32 -0.64 -19.19
N LEU A 275 14.00 0.37 -18.65
CA LEU A 275 14.30 1.63 -19.35
C LEU A 275 15.17 1.43 -20.58
N ALA A 276 16.17 0.55 -20.49
CA ALA A 276 17.06 0.21 -21.61
C ALA A 276 16.31 -0.51 -22.74
N LEU A 277 15.27 -1.29 -22.41
CA LEU A 277 14.45 -1.99 -23.40
C LEU A 277 13.65 -1.01 -24.29
N ILE A 278 13.29 0.15 -23.75
CA ILE A 278 12.53 1.21 -24.42
C ILE A 278 13.39 2.40 -24.89
N GLY A 279 14.73 2.24 -24.86
CA GLY A 279 15.66 3.24 -25.41
C GLY A 279 15.88 4.48 -24.54
N ILE A 280 15.46 4.46 -23.28
CA ILE A 280 15.71 5.54 -22.32
C ILE A 280 17.08 5.29 -21.67
N THR A 281 18.04 6.20 -21.94
CA THR A 281 19.43 6.08 -21.48
C THR A 281 19.73 6.84 -20.19
N GLU A 282 18.78 7.66 -19.72
CA GLU A 282 18.89 8.44 -18.49
C GLU A 282 17.67 8.15 -17.62
N VAL A 283 17.90 7.83 -16.34
CA VAL A 283 16.80 7.73 -15.37
C VAL A 283 16.26 9.15 -15.20
N PRO A 284 14.97 9.42 -15.51
CA PRO A 284 14.38 10.71 -15.20
C PRO A 284 14.59 11.01 -13.72
N GLU A 285 14.89 12.27 -13.39
CA GLU A 285 15.09 12.71 -12.01
C GLU A 285 13.85 12.29 -11.19
N GLN A 286 14.04 11.38 -10.22
CA GLN A 286 12.93 10.91 -9.40
C GLN A 286 12.31 12.10 -8.71
N ASN A 287 11.01 12.33 -8.93
CA ASN A 287 10.31 13.40 -8.27
C ASN A 287 10.12 13.00 -6.80
N PRO A 288 10.78 13.68 -5.83
CA PRO A 288 10.75 13.26 -4.43
C PRO A 288 9.36 13.34 -3.79
N ASN A 289 8.41 14.06 -4.41
CA ASN A 289 7.04 14.17 -3.94
C ASN A 289 6.08 13.17 -4.62
N GLU A 290 6.55 12.33 -5.56
CA GLU A 290 5.72 11.52 -6.46
C GLU A 290 4.67 10.69 -5.73
N TRP A 291 5.09 10.10 -4.61
CA TRP A 291 4.33 9.17 -3.76
C TRP A 291 3.61 9.87 -2.60
N TYR A 292 3.56 11.21 -2.60
CA TYR A 292 2.85 11.98 -1.59
C TYR A 292 1.57 12.53 -2.19
N GLU A 293 0.45 12.36 -1.50
CA GLU A 293 -0.87 12.81 -1.96
C GLU A 293 -1.68 13.43 -0.83
N THR A 294 -2.75 14.17 -1.18
CA THR A 294 -3.71 14.68 -0.21
C THR A 294 -5.04 13.95 -0.36
N ILE A 295 -5.34 13.07 0.59
CA ILE A 295 -6.57 12.27 0.58
C ILE A 295 -7.62 12.96 1.43
N LYS A 296 -8.63 13.55 0.79
CA LYS A 296 -9.73 14.29 1.46
C LYS A 296 -9.22 15.33 2.48
N GLY A 297 -8.14 16.04 2.12
CA GLY A 297 -7.50 17.05 2.96
C GLY A 297 -6.46 16.52 3.95
N ILE A 298 -6.16 15.22 3.95
CA ILE A 298 -5.18 14.59 4.83
C ILE A 298 -3.89 14.29 4.04
N PRO A 299 -2.71 14.79 4.47
CA PRO A 299 -1.46 14.50 3.80
C PRO A 299 -1.05 13.04 4.02
N CYS A 300 -0.88 12.31 2.92
CA CYS A 300 -0.60 10.89 2.91
C CYS A 300 0.63 10.55 2.06
N PHE A 301 1.26 9.44 2.41
CA PHE A 301 2.24 8.75 1.58
C PHE A 301 1.58 7.49 1.03
N GLU A 302 1.65 7.32 -0.28
CA GLU A 302 1.14 6.18 -1.01
C GLU A 302 2.15 5.04 -0.97
N VAL A 303 1.69 3.87 -0.50
CA VAL A 303 2.48 2.66 -0.43
C VAL A 303 1.80 1.59 -1.27
N GLU A 304 2.51 1.17 -2.31
CA GLU A 304 2.06 0.21 -3.30
C GLU A 304 2.83 -1.10 -3.14
N TYR A 305 2.10 -2.21 -3.07
CA TYR A 305 2.65 -3.55 -3.06
C TYR A 305 2.05 -4.38 -4.17
N LEU A 306 2.87 -5.21 -4.79
CA LEU A 306 2.45 -6.23 -5.74
C LEU A 306 2.70 -7.61 -5.13
N LEU A 307 1.66 -8.43 -5.11
CA LEU A 307 1.78 -9.86 -4.82
C LEU A 307 1.73 -10.64 -6.14
N TYR A 308 2.90 -11.09 -6.60
CA TYR A 308 3.05 -11.88 -7.83
C TYR A 308 2.46 -13.27 -7.69
N SER A 309 1.70 -13.73 -8.68
CA SER A 309 1.21 -15.11 -8.71
C SER A 309 2.31 -16.17 -8.85
N GLU A 310 2.07 -17.34 -8.26
CA GLU A 310 3.02 -18.43 -8.25
C GLU A 310 3.19 -19.03 -9.67
N GLY A 311 4.26 -18.65 -10.37
CA GLY A 311 4.54 -19.14 -11.72
C GLY A 311 3.97 -18.28 -12.86
N GLY A 312 3.59 -17.03 -12.59
CA GLY A 312 3.12 -16.07 -13.60
C GLY A 312 1.60 -15.93 -13.66
N ASP A 313 1.09 -15.02 -14.51
CA ASP A 313 -0.33 -14.61 -14.52
C ASP A 313 -1.32 -15.77 -14.73
N GLU A 314 -0.90 -16.85 -15.39
CA GLU A 314 -1.72 -18.05 -15.65
C GLU A 314 -2.08 -18.85 -14.37
N ASN A 315 -1.38 -18.61 -13.27
CA ASN A 315 -1.53 -19.31 -11.99
C ASN A 315 -1.96 -18.38 -10.85
N ARG A 316 -2.72 -17.32 -11.15
CA ARG A 316 -3.24 -16.41 -10.10
C ARG A 316 -4.00 -17.17 -9.01
N THR A 317 -3.60 -16.91 -7.78
CA THR A 317 -4.19 -17.42 -6.55
C THR A 317 -4.98 -16.32 -5.85
N GLU A 318 -5.83 -16.72 -4.89
CA GLU A 318 -6.57 -15.80 -4.02
C GLU A 318 -5.62 -14.74 -3.44
N LYS A 319 -6.02 -13.45 -3.50
CA LYS A 319 -5.25 -12.28 -3.02
C LYS A 319 -4.01 -11.90 -3.83
N ASP A 320 -3.65 -12.61 -4.90
CA ASP A 320 -2.64 -12.06 -5.82
C ASP A 320 -3.18 -10.76 -6.44
N GLY A 321 -2.29 -9.79 -6.69
CA GLY A 321 -2.69 -8.48 -7.21
C GLY A 321 -1.95 -7.30 -6.58
N TYR A 322 -2.50 -6.13 -6.84
CA TYR A 322 -1.96 -4.83 -6.47
C TYR A 322 -2.66 -4.30 -5.21
N TYR A 323 -1.89 -3.75 -4.30
CA TYR A 323 -2.36 -3.17 -3.04
C TYR A 323 -1.86 -1.75 -2.95
N ILE A 324 -2.75 -0.80 -2.67
CA ILE A 324 -2.40 0.60 -2.45
C ILE A 324 -2.85 0.98 -1.05
N VAL A 325 -1.97 1.59 -0.27
CA VAL A 325 -2.26 2.04 1.10
C VAL A 325 -1.80 3.48 1.26
N TYR A 326 -2.71 4.34 1.67
CA TYR A 326 -2.41 5.75 1.96
C TYR A 326 -2.19 5.93 3.46
N VAL A 327 -0.94 6.20 3.83
CA VAL A 327 -0.50 6.36 5.22
C VAL A 327 -0.34 7.84 5.54
N ASN A 328 -1.05 8.33 6.54
CA ASN A 328 -0.95 9.70 7.04
C ASN A 328 0.49 10.01 7.46
N VAL A 329 1.10 11.00 6.81
CA VAL A 329 2.53 11.32 6.97
C VAL A 329 2.87 11.87 8.36
N GLU A 330 1.88 12.37 9.09
CA GLU A 330 2.04 12.96 10.41
C GLU A 330 1.81 11.95 11.55
N THR A 331 0.87 11.02 11.35
CA THR A 331 0.34 10.16 12.43
C THR A 331 0.63 8.67 12.23
N GLY A 332 0.89 8.25 11.00
CA GLY A 332 1.00 6.83 10.63
C GLY A 332 -0.34 6.13 10.53
N ALA A 333 -1.47 6.85 10.60
CA ALA A 333 -2.78 6.30 10.38
C ALA A 333 -2.98 5.88 8.92
N VAL A 334 -3.54 4.71 8.67
CA VAL A 334 -4.02 4.33 7.34
C VAL A 334 -5.34 5.06 7.08
N GLU A 335 -5.36 5.90 6.06
CA GLU A 335 -6.48 6.80 5.74
C GLU A 335 -7.35 6.27 4.60
N GLN A 336 -6.75 5.45 3.71
CA GLN A 336 -7.41 4.78 2.59
C GLN A 336 -6.59 3.55 2.19
N PHE A 337 -7.27 2.55 1.63
CA PHE A 337 -6.64 1.37 1.07
C PHE A 337 -7.44 0.82 -0.11
N GLU A 338 -6.74 0.21 -1.04
CA GLU A 338 -7.32 -0.40 -2.24
C GLU A 338 -6.65 -1.74 -2.51
N TYR A 339 -7.43 -2.68 -3.00
CA TYR A 339 -6.94 -3.95 -3.53
C TYR A 339 -7.52 -4.15 -4.92
N ASN A 340 -6.63 -4.41 -5.86
CA ASN A 340 -6.95 -4.69 -7.23
C ASN A 340 -6.38 -6.06 -7.60
N SER A 341 -7.25 -7.02 -7.88
CA SER A 341 -6.83 -8.36 -8.35
C SER A 341 -6.22 -8.32 -9.76
N ALA A 342 -6.22 -7.15 -10.42
CA ALA A 342 -5.89 -6.89 -11.81
C ALA A 342 -6.71 -7.73 -12.80
N LEU A 343 -7.91 -8.15 -12.38
CA LEU A 343 -8.87 -8.91 -13.20
C LEU A 343 -10.10 -8.07 -13.56
N GLY A 344 -10.43 -7.04 -12.76
CA GLY A 344 -11.52 -6.11 -13.05
C GLY A 344 -11.15 -4.87 -13.83
N GLY A 345 -9.85 -4.61 -14.03
CA GLY A 345 -9.31 -3.31 -14.46
C GLY A 345 -8.97 -2.39 -13.27
N TRP A 346 -8.50 -1.18 -13.54
CA TRP A 346 -8.28 -0.14 -12.52
C TRP A 346 -9.60 0.58 -12.26
N GLY A 347 -10.24 0.29 -11.12
CA GLY A 347 -11.53 0.88 -10.74
C GLY A 347 -11.45 2.34 -10.35
#